data_AF-A0A940ZH97-F1
#
_entry.id   AF-A0A940ZH97-F1
#
_cell.length_a   1.000
_cell.length_b   1.000
_cell.length_c   1.000
_cell.angle_alpha   90.00
_cell.angle_beta   90.00
_cell.angle_gamma   90.00
#
_symmetry.space_group_name_H-M   'P 1'
#
loop_
_entity.id
_entity.type
_entity.pdbx_description
1 polymer ?
#
loop_
_entity_poly.entity_id
_entity_poly.type
_entity_poly.pdbx_seq_one_letter_code
_entity_poly.pdbx_strand_id
1 'polypeptide(L)'
;MVRKSRRGPNPEEALRQQQETPRVPVADAIIVAPLSKEKFDPEVVSIYGNPAQIMMILCGLQKEKYERFPFFFIGEGACADSLAQCYVGGKPALAIPCYGERAMGQVADDEIVISLPEKELNRAISGIKKLGKIGFKYPIAFIGGLADPTPILAQFYPNLGKK
;
A
#
# COMPACT_ATOMS: atom_id res chain seq x y z
N MET A 1 23.58 25.57 -29.85
CA MET A 1 22.93 25.64 -28.52
C MET A 1 23.34 24.41 -27.72
N VAL A 2 24.22 24.60 -26.74
CA VAL A 2 24.89 23.51 -26.01
C VAL A 2 23.91 22.84 -25.05
N ARG A 3 23.71 21.52 -25.22
CA ARG A 3 22.99 20.62 -24.30
C ARG A 3 23.54 20.77 -22.88
N LYS A 4 22.80 21.42 -22.00
CA LYS A 4 23.16 21.61 -20.59
C LYS A 4 22.00 21.18 -19.67
N SER A 5 21.73 19.87 -19.58
CA SER A 5 20.90 19.34 -18.47
C SER A 5 20.98 17.82 -18.22
N ARG A 6 22.02 17.10 -18.68
CA ARG A 6 22.24 15.69 -18.26
C ARG A 6 23.07 15.59 -16.97
N ARG A 7 22.81 16.45 -15.98
CA ARG A 7 23.45 16.29 -14.66
C ARG A 7 22.48 15.48 -13.82
N GLY A 8 22.89 14.27 -13.45
CA GLY A 8 22.22 13.50 -12.40
C GLY A 8 22.20 14.27 -11.08
N PRO A 9 21.54 13.73 -10.04
CA PRO A 9 21.46 14.38 -8.73
C PRO A 9 22.86 14.72 -8.17
N ASN A 10 22.92 15.75 -7.33
CA ASN A 10 24.12 16.10 -6.57
C ASN A 10 24.65 14.84 -5.85
N PRO A 11 25.96 14.50 -5.92
CA PRO A 11 26.48 13.29 -5.28
C PRO A 11 26.13 13.14 -3.79
N GLU A 12 26.05 14.24 -3.06
CA GLU A 12 25.64 14.25 -1.65
C GLU A 12 24.16 13.83 -1.47
N GLU A 13 23.27 14.36 -2.31
CA GLU A 13 21.84 13.98 -2.32
C GLU A 13 21.65 12.52 -2.76
N ALA A 14 22.43 12.08 -3.76
CA ALA A 14 22.41 10.69 -4.23
C ALA A 14 22.86 9.72 -3.11
N LEU A 15 23.90 10.07 -2.36
CA LEU A 15 24.36 9.29 -1.22
C LEU A 15 23.29 9.23 -0.12
N ARG A 16 22.67 10.38 0.20
CA ARG A 16 21.58 10.44 1.18
C ARG A 16 20.40 9.56 0.78
N GLN A 17 19.94 9.65 -0.47
CA GLN A 17 18.87 8.80 -1.00
C GLN A 17 19.23 7.31 -0.85
N GLN A 18 20.45 6.92 -1.23
CA GLN A 18 20.90 5.54 -1.07
C GLN A 18 20.90 5.10 0.39
N GLN A 19 21.27 5.96 1.34
CA GLN A 19 21.29 5.66 2.77
C GLN A 19 19.89 5.50 3.36
N GLU A 20 18.91 6.28 2.90
CA GLU A 20 17.52 6.20 3.34
C GLU A 20 16.75 5.03 2.69
N THR A 21 17.21 4.54 1.53
CA THR A 21 16.58 3.41 0.82
C THR A 21 16.69 2.12 1.65
N PRO A 22 15.58 1.43 1.97
CA PRO A 22 15.62 0.17 2.72
C PRO A 22 16.34 -0.93 1.93
N ARG A 23 17.13 -1.74 2.63
CA ARG A 23 17.95 -2.80 2.02
C ARG A 23 17.64 -4.14 2.66
N VAL A 24 17.25 -5.10 1.83
CA VAL A 24 17.21 -6.50 2.24
C VAL A 24 18.64 -7.02 2.47
N PRO A 25 18.88 -7.92 3.44
CA PRO A 25 20.17 -8.56 3.61
C PRO A 25 20.63 -9.28 2.35
N VAL A 26 21.94 -9.37 2.16
CA VAL A 26 22.52 -10.15 1.06
C VAL A 26 22.16 -11.62 1.26
N ALA A 27 21.68 -12.25 0.19
CA ALA A 27 21.31 -13.67 0.14
C ALA A 27 21.74 -14.27 -1.20
N ASP A 28 21.82 -15.60 -1.27
CA ASP A 28 22.22 -16.31 -2.48
C ASP A 28 21.16 -16.23 -3.59
N ALA A 29 19.88 -16.13 -3.22
CA ALA A 29 18.76 -16.06 -4.15
C ALA A 29 17.54 -15.37 -3.53
N ILE A 30 16.64 -14.91 -4.40
CA ILE A 30 15.28 -14.50 -4.07
C ILE A 30 14.34 -15.45 -4.82
N ILE A 31 13.39 -16.04 -4.11
CA ILE A 31 12.35 -16.89 -4.70
C ILE A 31 11.03 -16.12 -4.76
N VAL A 32 10.35 -16.24 -5.90
CA VAL A 32 9.03 -15.61 -6.12
C VAL A 32 8.10 -16.63 -6.75
N ALA A 33 6.85 -16.66 -6.30
CA ALA A 33 5.80 -17.48 -6.89
C ALA A 33 4.43 -16.84 -6.65
N PRO A 34 3.44 -17.11 -7.51
CA PRO A 34 2.06 -16.76 -7.21
C PRO A 34 1.62 -17.44 -5.90
N LEU A 35 1.02 -16.68 -4.98
CA LEU A 35 0.62 -17.18 -3.67
C LEU A 35 -0.30 -18.41 -3.75
N SER A 36 -1.17 -18.46 -4.76
CA SER A 36 -2.09 -19.57 -5.02
C SER A 36 -1.42 -20.90 -5.43
N LYS A 37 -0.11 -20.90 -5.69
CA LYS A 37 0.65 -22.12 -6.02
C LYS A 37 1.26 -22.79 -4.79
N GLU A 38 1.21 -22.15 -3.61
CA GLU A 38 1.63 -22.71 -2.32
C GLU A 38 3.00 -23.42 -2.40
N LYS A 39 3.98 -22.78 -3.06
CA LYS A 39 5.28 -23.39 -3.36
C LYS A 39 6.25 -23.35 -2.18
N PHE A 40 6.06 -22.40 -1.27
CA PHE A 40 6.88 -22.15 -0.09
C PHE A 40 6.13 -21.20 0.86
N ASP A 41 6.59 -21.10 2.10
CA ASP A 41 6.08 -20.12 3.07
C ASP A 41 6.74 -18.76 2.82
N PRO A 42 5.99 -17.72 2.38
CA PRO A 42 6.58 -16.44 1.99
C PRO A 42 6.88 -15.57 3.22
N GLU A 43 8.00 -14.84 3.18
CA GLU A 43 8.27 -13.80 4.18
C GLU A 43 7.46 -12.52 3.91
N VAL A 44 7.20 -12.25 2.63
CA VAL A 44 6.43 -11.10 2.15
C VAL A 44 5.49 -11.53 1.04
N VAL A 45 4.26 -11.02 1.09
CA VAL A 45 3.28 -11.13 0.01
C VAL A 45 2.98 -9.73 -0.52
N SER A 46 3.27 -9.52 -1.80
CA SER A 46 2.92 -8.29 -2.53
C SER A 46 1.60 -8.46 -3.27
N ILE A 47 0.70 -7.51 -3.08
CA ILE A 47 -0.63 -7.47 -3.68
C ILE A 47 -0.73 -6.18 -4.49
N TYR A 48 -0.91 -6.33 -5.80
CA TYR A 48 -1.24 -5.24 -6.71
C TYR A 48 -2.76 -5.15 -6.85
N GLY A 49 -3.27 -3.92 -6.90
CA GLY A 49 -4.69 -3.67 -7.14
C GLY A 49 -4.99 -2.19 -7.10
N ASN A 50 -6.22 -1.82 -7.44
CA ASN A 50 -6.57 -0.41 -7.47
C ASN A 50 -6.63 0.20 -6.06
N PRO A 51 -6.52 1.54 -5.93
CA PRO A 51 -6.51 2.20 -4.63
C PRO A 51 -7.69 1.83 -3.72
N ALA A 52 -8.88 1.57 -4.27
CA ALA A 52 -10.03 1.16 -3.47
C ALA A 52 -9.89 -0.26 -2.90
N GLN A 53 -9.34 -1.21 -3.68
CA GLN A 53 -9.06 -2.56 -3.21
C GLN A 53 -7.98 -2.54 -2.11
N ILE A 54 -6.90 -1.78 -2.31
CA ILE A 54 -5.82 -1.69 -1.34
C ILE A 54 -6.27 -0.95 -0.07
N MET A 55 -7.10 0.08 -0.20
CA MET A 55 -7.75 0.73 0.94
C MET A 55 -8.59 -0.28 1.75
N MET A 56 -9.33 -1.19 1.11
CA MET A 56 -10.10 -2.21 1.83
C MET A 56 -9.20 -3.12 2.66
N ILE A 57 -8.03 -3.50 2.13
CA ILE A 57 -7.03 -4.30 2.86
C ILE A 57 -6.52 -3.54 4.09
N LEU A 58 -6.13 -2.27 3.93
CA LEU A 58 -5.68 -1.41 5.03
C LEU A 58 -6.77 -1.21 6.08
N CYS A 59 -8.01 -0.91 5.68
CA CYS A 59 -9.14 -0.83 6.60
C CYS A 59 -9.40 -2.16 7.32
N GLY A 60 -9.22 -3.30 6.64
CA GLY A 60 -9.31 -4.62 7.24
C GLY A 60 -8.29 -4.79 8.37
N LEU A 61 -7.02 -4.48 8.09
CA LEU A 61 -5.96 -4.50 9.11
C LEU A 61 -6.34 -3.63 10.33
N GLN A 62 -6.82 -2.42 10.07
CA GLN A 62 -7.27 -1.48 11.13
C GLN A 62 -8.44 -2.01 11.95
N LYS A 63 -9.38 -2.72 11.32
CA LYS A 63 -10.58 -3.23 11.97
C LYS A 63 -10.27 -4.27 13.05
N GLU A 64 -9.20 -5.03 12.86
CA GLU A 64 -8.69 -5.96 13.86
C GLU A 64 -7.83 -5.26 14.91
N LYS A 65 -6.92 -4.39 14.46
CA LYS A 65 -5.99 -3.67 15.33
C LYS A 65 -5.62 -2.33 14.71
N TYR A 66 -5.87 -1.25 15.44
CA TYR A 66 -5.47 0.09 15.02
C TYR A 66 -3.95 0.23 14.96
N GLU A 67 -3.47 0.78 13.86
CA GLU A 67 -2.09 1.15 13.57
C GLU A 67 -2.08 2.33 12.58
N ARG A 68 -1.21 3.32 12.80
CA ARG A 68 -0.95 4.34 11.78
C ARG A 68 0.18 3.84 10.89
N PHE A 69 -0.11 3.52 9.64
CA PHE A 69 0.88 3.04 8.68
C PHE A 69 1.66 4.21 8.08
N PRO A 70 3.00 4.26 8.23
CA PRO A 70 3.84 5.18 7.46
C PRO A 70 4.07 4.62 6.06
N PHE A 71 4.04 5.50 5.06
CA PHE A 71 4.39 5.17 3.68
C PHE A 71 5.47 6.14 3.21
N PHE A 72 6.41 5.61 2.44
CA PHE A 72 7.58 6.33 1.97
C PHE A 72 7.50 6.52 0.45
N PHE A 73 8.24 7.51 -0.04
CA PHE A 73 8.39 7.75 -1.47
C PHE A 73 9.81 8.23 -1.75
N ILE A 74 10.62 7.34 -2.30
CA ILE A 74 12.01 7.66 -2.70
C ILE A 74 12.15 7.99 -4.19
N GLY A 75 11.05 8.02 -4.95
CA GLY A 75 11.03 8.20 -6.40
C GLY A 75 11.02 6.88 -7.16
N GLU A 76 12.01 6.67 -8.03
CA GLU A 76 12.17 5.41 -8.78
C GLU A 76 12.72 4.30 -7.86
N GLY A 77 11.84 3.72 -7.04
CA GLY A 77 12.24 2.74 -6.02
C GLY A 77 11.07 2.06 -5.32
N ALA A 78 9.93 1.92 -5.99
CA ALA A 78 8.71 1.38 -5.39
C ALA A 78 8.87 -0.05 -4.84
N CYS A 79 9.75 -0.88 -5.42
CA CYS A 79 10.11 -2.19 -4.87
C CYS A 79 10.85 -2.10 -3.53
N ALA A 80 11.60 -1.01 -3.29
CA ALA A 80 12.22 -0.75 -2.00
C ALA A 80 11.18 -0.27 -0.99
N ASP A 81 10.34 0.70 -1.35
CA ASP A 81 9.31 1.28 -0.46
C ASP A 81 8.17 0.31 -0.12
N SER A 82 7.96 -0.73 -0.94
CA SER A 82 7.00 -1.81 -0.67
C SER A 82 7.69 -3.07 -0.13
N LEU A 83 8.29 -3.89 -1.00
CA LEU A 83 8.83 -5.20 -0.66
C LEU A 83 9.97 -5.11 0.36
N ALA A 84 11.02 -4.31 0.09
CA ALA A 84 12.16 -4.24 0.99
C ALA A 84 11.76 -3.64 2.34
N GLN A 85 10.98 -2.56 2.34
CA GLN A 85 10.47 -1.92 3.55
C GLN A 85 9.62 -2.87 4.40
N CYS A 86 8.76 -3.68 3.75
CA CYS A 86 7.95 -4.69 4.42
C CYS A 86 8.83 -5.79 5.02
N TYR A 87 9.80 -6.29 4.25
CA TYR A 87 10.71 -7.35 4.67
C TYR A 87 11.52 -6.94 5.91
N VAL A 88 12.19 -5.78 5.85
CA VAL A 88 13.06 -5.32 6.95
C VAL A 88 12.26 -4.82 8.15
N GLY A 89 11.11 -4.20 7.92
CA GLY A 89 10.27 -3.62 8.97
C GLY A 89 9.34 -4.63 9.64
N GLY A 90 9.08 -5.78 9.00
CA GLY A 90 8.12 -6.77 9.48
C GLY A 90 6.69 -6.23 9.60
N LYS A 91 6.36 -5.20 8.81
CA LYS A 91 5.11 -4.44 8.84
C LYS A 91 4.57 -4.19 7.43
N PRO A 92 3.26 -3.98 7.26
CA PRO A 92 2.68 -3.57 5.98
C PRO A 92 3.36 -2.33 5.39
N ALA A 93 3.65 -2.36 4.10
CA ALA A 93 4.24 -1.24 3.36
C ALA A 93 3.50 -1.03 2.04
N LEU A 94 3.22 0.23 1.69
CA LEU A 94 2.51 0.63 0.48
C LEU A 94 3.45 1.46 -0.38
N ALA A 95 3.45 1.22 -1.69
CA ALA A 95 4.13 2.07 -2.65
C ALA A 95 3.23 2.40 -3.85
N ILE A 96 3.49 3.58 -4.42
CA ILE A 96 3.00 3.92 -5.76
C ILE A 96 3.98 3.28 -6.74
N PRO A 97 3.51 2.49 -7.72
CA PRO A 97 4.40 1.85 -8.67
C PRO A 97 5.29 2.87 -9.36
N CYS A 98 6.51 2.51 -9.72
CA CYS A 98 7.46 3.41 -10.39
C CYS A 98 7.48 3.21 -11.92
N TYR A 99 8.37 3.92 -12.64
CA TYR A 99 8.52 3.72 -14.07
C TYR A 99 8.94 2.28 -14.41
N GLY A 100 9.87 1.72 -13.63
CA GLY A 100 10.34 0.35 -13.84
C GLY A 100 9.23 -0.70 -13.70
N GLU A 101 8.38 -0.57 -12.68
CA GLU A 101 7.25 -1.49 -12.49
C GLU A 101 6.20 -1.39 -13.60
N ARG A 102 5.99 -0.21 -14.18
CA ARG A 102 5.10 -0.06 -15.35
C ARG A 102 5.74 -0.61 -16.62
N ALA A 103 6.96 -0.17 -16.92
CA ALA A 103 7.63 -0.47 -18.18
C ALA A 103 8.06 -1.95 -18.29
N MET A 104 8.47 -2.57 -17.18
CA MET A 104 8.96 -3.96 -17.15
C MET A 104 8.00 -4.90 -16.43
N GLY A 105 7.38 -4.45 -15.34
CA GLY A 105 6.43 -5.24 -14.56
C GLY A 105 4.99 -5.20 -15.10
N GLN A 106 4.70 -4.33 -16.09
CA GLN A 106 3.39 -4.15 -16.69
C GLN A 106 2.27 -3.80 -15.70
N VAL A 107 2.62 -3.18 -14.57
CA VAL A 107 1.65 -2.69 -13.60
C VAL A 107 0.81 -1.58 -14.24
N ALA A 108 -0.51 -1.62 -14.07
CA ALA A 108 -1.40 -0.64 -14.66
C ALA A 108 -1.35 0.71 -13.92
N ASP A 109 -1.71 1.80 -14.62
CA ASP A 109 -1.67 3.16 -14.05
C ASP A 109 -2.66 3.36 -12.90
N ASP A 110 -3.71 2.55 -12.85
CA ASP A 110 -4.73 2.56 -11.81
C ASP A 110 -4.45 1.57 -10.68
N GLU A 111 -3.28 0.91 -10.66
CA GLU A 111 -2.86 0.01 -9.61
C GLU A 111 -1.85 0.65 -8.65
N ILE A 112 -1.93 0.25 -7.39
CA ILE A 112 -0.90 0.46 -6.37
C ILE A 112 -0.54 -0.87 -5.71
N VAL A 113 0.61 -0.92 -5.03
CA VAL A 113 1.10 -2.15 -4.40
C VAL A 113 1.15 -2.02 -2.89
N ILE A 114 0.62 -3.03 -2.20
CA ILE A 114 0.85 -3.26 -0.77
C ILE A 114 1.63 -4.56 -0.58
N SER A 115 2.68 -4.50 0.23
CA SER A 115 3.42 -5.66 0.70
C SER A 115 3.06 -5.93 2.16
N LEU A 116 2.77 -7.19 2.47
CA LEU A 116 2.36 -7.66 3.79
C LEU A 116 3.29 -8.79 4.25
N PRO A 117 3.68 -8.83 5.53
CA PRO A 117 4.21 -10.05 6.13
C PRO A 117 3.13 -11.14 6.12
N GLU A 118 3.51 -12.41 5.95
CA GLU A 118 2.55 -13.54 5.89
C GLU A 118 1.59 -13.55 7.09
N LYS A 119 2.11 -13.33 8.30
CA LYS A 119 1.34 -13.24 9.55
C LYS A 119 0.20 -12.20 9.54
N GLU A 120 0.27 -11.19 8.66
CA GLU A 120 -0.74 -10.13 8.56
C GLU A 120 -1.88 -10.47 7.59
N LEU A 121 -1.75 -11.51 6.77
CA LEU A 121 -2.79 -11.91 5.81
C LEU A 121 -4.09 -12.31 6.52
N ASN A 122 -4.00 -13.13 7.56
CA ASN A 122 -5.16 -13.55 8.34
C ASN A 122 -5.86 -12.35 9.01
N ARG A 123 -5.06 -11.37 9.49
CA ARG A 123 -5.57 -10.11 10.06
C ARG A 123 -6.34 -9.30 9.00
N ALA A 124 -5.77 -9.12 7.82
CA ALA A 124 -6.41 -8.42 6.71
C ALA A 124 -7.74 -9.10 6.31
N ILE A 125 -7.72 -10.41 6.08
CA ILE A 125 -8.91 -11.17 5.64
C ILE A 125 -10.02 -11.11 6.69
N SER A 126 -9.69 -11.34 7.96
CA SER A 126 -10.66 -11.26 9.05
C SER A 126 -11.29 -9.87 9.14
N GLY A 127 -10.47 -8.82 9.07
CA GLY A 127 -10.93 -7.44 9.10
C GLY A 127 -11.85 -7.08 7.93
N ILE A 128 -11.50 -7.46 6.70
CA ILE A 128 -12.36 -7.24 5.52
C ILE A 128 -13.70 -7.96 5.68
N LYS A 129 -13.71 -9.20 6.20
CA LYS A 129 -14.96 -9.94 6.49
C LYS A 129 -15.82 -9.22 7.54
N LYS A 130 -15.22 -8.64 8.59
CA LYS A 130 -15.93 -7.85 9.60
C LYS A 130 -16.50 -6.55 9.02
N LEU A 131 -15.76 -5.87 8.16
CA LEU A 131 -16.22 -4.68 7.45
C LEU A 131 -17.40 -4.99 6.52
N GLY A 132 -17.35 -6.11 5.80
CA GLY A 132 -18.44 -6.54 4.93
C GLY A 132 -19.77 -6.72 5.66
N LYS A 133 -19.76 -7.19 6.93
CA LYS A 133 -20.96 -7.38 7.75
C LYS A 133 -21.68 -6.07 8.10
N ILE A 134 -20.97 -4.94 8.07
CA ILE A 134 -21.53 -3.60 8.35
C ILE A 134 -21.73 -2.78 7.07
N GLY A 135 -21.67 -3.43 5.90
CA GLY A 135 -21.88 -2.77 4.60
C GLY A 135 -20.66 -2.03 4.05
N PHE A 136 -19.52 -2.02 4.76
CA PHE A 136 -18.26 -1.47 4.27
C PHE A 136 -17.58 -2.52 3.38
N LYS A 137 -17.90 -2.52 2.09
CA LYS A 137 -17.51 -3.56 1.13
C LYS A 137 -17.07 -2.96 -0.20
N TYR A 138 -16.37 -3.78 -0.97
CA TYR A 138 -16.00 -3.50 -2.36
C TYR A 138 -16.92 -4.28 -3.33
N PRO A 139 -17.33 -3.71 -4.48
CA PRO A 139 -17.04 -2.35 -4.96
C PRO A 139 -17.63 -1.24 -4.06
N ILE A 140 -16.95 -0.10 -4.00
CA ILE A 140 -17.37 1.04 -3.16
C ILE A 140 -18.65 1.64 -3.75
N ALA A 141 -19.71 1.69 -2.95
CA ALA A 141 -20.97 2.30 -3.36
C ALA A 141 -20.86 3.83 -3.36
N PHE A 142 -21.20 4.46 -4.48
CA PHE A 142 -21.34 5.91 -4.54
C PHE A 142 -22.67 6.30 -3.92
N ILE A 143 -22.64 6.86 -2.71
CA ILE A 143 -23.81 7.50 -2.09
C ILE A 143 -24.18 8.83 -2.79
N GLY A 144 -23.31 9.32 -3.69
CA GLY A 144 -23.57 10.46 -4.57
C GLY A 144 -23.48 11.82 -3.88
N GLY A 145 -23.39 12.88 -4.68
CA GLY A 145 -23.38 14.27 -4.19
C GLY A 145 -24.75 14.81 -3.75
N LEU A 146 -25.80 13.98 -3.79
CA LEU A 146 -27.17 14.32 -3.41
C LEU A 146 -27.64 13.62 -2.13
N ALA A 147 -26.86 12.69 -1.58
CA ALA A 147 -27.17 12.13 -0.28
C ALA A 147 -27.01 13.23 0.78
N ASP A 148 -28.09 13.58 1.47
CA ASP A 148 -28.02 14.39 2.68
C ASP A 148 -27.25 13.59 3.74
N PRO A 149 -26.02 14.00 4.13
CA PRO A 149 -25.24 13.26 5.11
C PRO A 149 -25.74 13.52 6.54
N THR A 150 -26.64 14.48 6.75
CA THR A 150 -27.12 14.91 8.08
C THR A 150 -27.64 13.75 8.93
N PRO A 151 -28.46 12.81 8.41
CA PRO A 151 -28.95 11.68 9.20
C PRO A 151 -27.84 10.73 9.68
N ILE A 152 -26.78 10.56 8.89
CA ILE A 152 -25.64 9.72 9.25
C ILE A 152 -24.73 10.45 10.25
N LEU A 153 -24.43 11.72 9.98
CA LEU A 153 -23.56 12.53 10.84
C LEU A 153 -24.18 12.81 12.21
N ALA A 154 -25.51 12.94 12.31
CA ALA A 154 -26.20 13.12 13.59
C ALA A 154 -25.95 11.98 14.59
N GLN A 155 -25.59 10.78 14.11
CA GLN A 155 -25.20 9.66 14.97
C GLN A 155 -23.88 9.91 15.72
N PHE A 156 -22.98 10.71 15.14
CA PHE A 156 -21.68 11.06 15.70
C PHE A 156 -21.64 12.48 16.28
N TYR A 157 -22.54 13.36 15.84
CA TYR A 157 -22.64 14.77 16.22
C TYR A 157 -24.06 15.11 16.70
N PRO A 158 -24.40 14.85 17.97
CA PRO A 158 -25.79 14.93 18.47
C PRO A 158 -26.42 16.34 18.48
N ASN A 159 -25.65 17.40 18.16
CA ASN A 159 -26.14 18.77 18.07
C ASN A 159 -26.26 19.28 16.61
N LEU A 160 -25.99 18.44 15.61
CA LEU A 160 -26.20 18.79 14.20
C LEU A 160 -27.72 18.92 13.95
N GLY A 161 -28.24 20.15 13.92
CA GLY A 161 -29.66 20.43 13.64
C GLY A 161 -30.43 21.19 14.74
N LYS A 162 -29.80 21.51 15.88
CA LYS A 162 -30.37 22.49 16.83
C LYS A 162 -30.08 23.89 16.30
N LYS A 163 -31.08 24.53 15.69
CA LYS A 163 -31.14 25.98 15.55
C LYS A 163 -31.64 26.59 16.85
#